data_AF-A0A1F7W408-F1
#
_entry.id   AF-A0A1F7W408-F1
#
_cell.length_a   1.000
_cell.length_b   1.000
_cell.length_c   1.000
_cell.angle_alpha   90.00
_cell.angle_beta   90.00
_cell.angle_gamma   90.00
#
_symmetry.space_group_name_H-M   'P 1'
#
loop_
_entity.id
_entity.type
_entity.pdbx_description
1 polymer ?
#
loop_
_entity_poly.entity_id
_entity_poly.type
_entity_poly.pdbx_seq_one_letter_code
_entity_poly.pdbx_strand_id
1 'polypeptide(L)'
;MSTPNKTDKITQGLRLVSYCPVCEIRSKSMHARTLAAQGETKLMHIQCHKCQNAFLTFVLVSQVGASSVGVLTDLGYEDVVRFRSNQNVSVNDVINIHEQLAQGLFQVPFERNKKTSVKAPIKRTTKKRGK
;
A
#
# COMPACT_ATOMS: atom_id res chain seq x y z
N MET A 1 23.60 -17.05 25.47
CA MET A 1 23.82 -16.44 24.14
C MET A 1 23.11 -17.31 23.11
N SER A 2 21.89 -16.94 22.74
CA SER A 2 21.04 -17.72 21.85
C SER A 2 21.49 -17.51 20.40
N THR A 3 21.85 -18.59 19.71
CA THR A 3 22.27 -18.54 18.30
C THR A 3 21.09 -18.15 17.40
N PRO A 4 21.25 -17.23 16.42
CA PRO A 4 20.17 -16.87 15.53
C PRO A 4 19.93 -18.02 14.55
N ASN A 5 18.67 -18.46 14.43
CA ASN A 5 18.28 -19.59 13.59
C ASN A 5 18.36 -19.18 12.11
N LYS A 6 18.88 -20.06 11.25
CA LYS A 6 19.07 -19.81 9.80
C LYS A 6 17.74 -19.45 9.10
N THR A 7 16.63 -19.94 9.63
CA THR A 7 15.26 -19.66 9.19
C THR A 7 14.84 -18.20 9.43
N ASP A 8 15.39 -17.53 10.44
CA ASP A 8 14.99 -16.16 10.82
C ASP A 8 15.44 -15.12 9.80
N LYS A 9 16.62 -15.33 9.19
CA LYS A 9 17.18 -14.42 8.18
C LYS A 9 16.39 -14.42 6.88
N ILE A 10 15.98 -15.61 6.40
CA ILE A 10 15.15 -15.74 5.19
C ILE A 10 13.76 -15.12 5.42
N THR A 11 13.21 -15.32 6.62
CA THR A 11 11.90 -14.77 6.98
C THR A 11 11.93 -13.25 7.12
N GLN A 12 13.03 -12.67 7.65
CA GLN A 12 13.24 -11.22 7.69
C GLN A 12 13.28 -10.59 6.29
N GLY A 13 13.98 -11.23 5.36
CA GLY A 13 14.09 -10.77 3.97
C GLY A 13 12.78 -10.81 3.18
N LEU A 14 11.77 -11.58 3.61
CA LEU A 14 10.47 -11.75 2.94
C LEU A 14 9.29 -11.17 3.74
N ARG A 15 9.56 -10.31 4.72
CA ARG A 15 8.54 -9.71 5.60
C ARG A 15 7.43 -8.99 4.84
N LEU A 16 7.78 -8.23 3.81
CA LEU A 16 6.83 -7.46 3.00
C LEU A 16 5.83 -8.32 2.22
N VAL A 17 6.15 -9.60 2.01
CA VAL A 17 5.27 -10.57 1.34
C VAL A 17 4.45 -11.39 2.35
N SER A 18 4.83 -11.40 3.63
CA SER A 18 4.28 -12.30 4.65
C SER A 18 3.36 -11.62 5.69
N TYR A 19 3.41 -10.30 5.83
CA TYR A 19 2.43 -9.53 6.63
C TYR A 19 2.22 -8.11 6.08
N CYS A 20 1.10 -7.49 6.47
CA CYS A 20 0.82 -6.09 6.16
C CYS A 20 1.55 -5.16 7.15
N PRO A 21 2.47 -4.27 6.72
CA PRO A 21 3.18 -3.37 7.63
C PRO A 21 2.31 -2.26 8.23
N VAL A 22 1.07 -2.09 7.78
CA VAL A 22 0.15 -1.05 8.29
C VAL A 22 -0.77 -1.59 9.40
N CYS A 23 -1.29 -2.80 9.26
CA CYS A 23 -2.24 -3.38 10.22
C CYS A 23 -1.80 -4.73 10.81
N GLU A 24 -0.55 -5.11 10.53
CA GLU A 24 0.21 -6.25 11.08
C GLU A 24 -0.43 -7.63 10.91
N ILE A 25 -1.45 -7.73 10.04
CA ILE A 25 -2.10 -9.00 9.78
C ILE A 25 -1.29 -9.87 8.81
N ARG A 26 -1.33 -11.20 9.01
CA ARG A 26 -0.55 -12.16 8.24
C ARG A 26 -1.16 -12.54 6.88
N SER A 27 -0.26 -13.01 6.00
CA SER A 27 -0.34 -13.40 4.59
C SER A 27 -1.67 -13.88 3.99
N LYS A 28 -2.55 -14.61 4.70
CA LYS A 28 -3.84 -15.04 4.13
C LYS A 28 -4.75 -13.88 3.71
N SER A 29 -4.45 -12.68 4.17
CA SER A 29 -5.16 -11.44 3.86
C SER A 29 -4.47 -10.54 2.83
N MET A 30 -3.38 -11.00 2.19
CA MET A 30 -2.67 -10.24 1.16
C MET A 30 -2.98 -10.81 -0.23
N HIS A 31 -3.21 -9.94 -1.21
CA HIS A 31 -3.26 -10.30 -2.62
C HIS A 31 -2.02 -9.75 -3.31
N ALA A 32 -1.17 -10.65 -3.78
CA ALA A 32 0.08 -10.31 -4.44
C ALA A 32 -0.03 -10.61 -5.94
N ARG A 33 0.23 -9.63 -6.78
CA ARG A 33 0.29 -9.75 -8.25
C ARG A 33 1.70 -9.42 -8.72
N THR A 34 2.27 -10.31 -9.53
CA THR A 34 3.60 -10.07 -10.12
C THR A 34 3.47 -9.08 -11.26
N LEU A 35 4.29 -8.02 -11.23
CA LEU A 35 4.38 -7.01 -12.28
C LEU A 35 5.51 -7.33 -13.25
N ALA A 36 6.66 -7.77 -12.73
CA ALA A 36 7.82 -8.16 -13.53
C ALA A 36 8.60 -9.26 -12.81
N ALA A 37 9.30 -10.09 -13.58
CA ALA A 37 10.26 -11.05 -13.06
C ALA A 37 11.46 -11.12 -13.99
N GLN A 38 12.67 -11.10 -13.42
CA GLN A 38 13.92 -11.26 -14.17
C GLN A 38 14.93 -12.02 -13.29
N GLY A 39 15.23 -13.25 -13.69
CA GLY A 39 16.10 -14.14 -12.91
C GLY A 39 15.60 -14.33 -11.48
N GLU A 40 16.43 -13.96 -10.52
CA GLU A 40 16.16 -14.05 -9.07
C GLU A 40 15.31 -12.88 -8.52
N THR A 41 14.96 -11.91 -9.37
CA THR A 41 14.23 -10.69 -8.96
C THR A 41 12.77 -10.72 -9.38
N LYS A 42 11.89 -10.21 -8.52
CA LYS A 42 10.45 -10.07 -8.77
C LYS A 42 9.97 -8.70 -8.29
N LEU A 43 9.26 -8.00 -9.15
CA LEU A 43 8.48 -6.81 -8.78
C LEU A 43 7.03 -7.23 -8.61
N MET A 44 6.42 -6.87 -7.49
CA MET A 44 5.07 -7.27 -7.11
C MET A 44 4.27 -6.06 -6.61
N HIS A 45 2.99 -6.02 -6.97
CA HIS A 45 2.00 -5.19 -6.29
C HIS A 45 1.28 -6.06 -5.26
N ILE A 46 1.21 -5.62 -4.02
CA ILE A 46 0.60 -6.38 -2.93
C ILE A 46 -0.44 -5.51 -2.24
N GLN A 47 -1.69 -5.97 -2.18
CA GLN A 47 -2.79 -5.26 -1.52
C GLN A 47 -3.29 -6.05 -0.31
N CYS A 48 -3.51 -5.38 0.81
CA CYS A 48 -4.08 -5.99 2.01
C CYS A 48 -5.61 -5.93 1.98
N HIS A 49 -6.30 -7.06 2.08
CA HIS A 49 -7.77 -7.10 2.15
C HIS A 49 -8.36 -6.50 3.42
N LYS A 50 -7.61 -6.47 4.51
CA LYS A 50 -8.10 -5.94 5.79
C LYS A 50 -8.14 -4.41 5.80
N CYS A 51 -7.03 -3.77 5.43
CA CYS A 51 -6.89 -2.32 5.52
C CYS A 51 -6.82 -1.61 4.16
N GLN A 52 -6.88 -2.36 3.05
CA GLN A 52 -6.89 -1.88 1.67
C GLN A 52 -5.64 -1.11 1.22
N ASN A 53 -4.64 -0.94 2.09
CA ASN A 53 -3.34 -0.39 1.72
C ASN A 53 -2.61 -1.31 0.74
N ALA A 54 -1.91 -0.70 -0.22
CA ALA A 54 -1.14 -1.37 -1.23
C ALA A 54 0.36 -1.06 -1.10
N PHE A 55 1.20 -2.00 -1.53
CA PHE A 55 2.64 -1.88 -1.49
C PHE A 55 3.21 -2.35 -2.82
N LEU A 56 4.14 -1.59 -3.37
CA LEU A 56 5.01 -2.06 -4.44
C LEU A 56 6.25 -2.67 -3.81
N THR A 57 6.50 -3.95 -4.09
CA THR A 57 7.57 -4.72 -3.45
C THR A 57 8.49 -5.31 -4.50
N PHE A 58 9.78 -5.03 -4.38
CA PHE A 58 10.85 -5.68 -5.09
C PHE A 58 11.45 -6.76 -4.21
N VAL A 59 11.49 -7.99 -4.71
CA VAL A 59 11.98 -9.18 -3.99
C VAL A 59 13.13 -9.78 -4.77
N LEU A 60 14.26 -10.01 -4.09
CA LEU A 60 15.39 -10.77 -4.60
C LEU A 60 15.46 -12.09 -3.80
N VAL A 61 15.43 -13.22 -4.49
CA VAL A 61 15.58 -14.55 -3.88
C VAL A 61 16.72 -15.28 -4.56
N SER A 62 17.85 -15.38 -3.84
CA SER A 62 19.06 -16.06 -4.29
C SER A 62 19.34 -17.31 -3.45
N GLN A 63 20.32 -18.11 -3.87
CA GLN A 63 20.81 -19.25 -3.08
C GLN A 63 21.38 -18.84 -1.72
N VAL A 64 21.88 -17.60 -1.60
CA VAL A 64 22.53 -17.08 -0.38
C VAL A 64 21.49 -16.50 0.58
N GLY A 65 20.30 -16.17 0.10
CA GLY A 65 19.20 -15.66 0.91
C GLY A 65 18.17 -14.86 0.11
N ALA A 66 17.18 -14.35 0.82
CA ALA A 66 16.14 -13.48 0.28
C ALA A 66 16.24 -12.08 0.87
N SER A 67 15.91 -11.07 0.07
CA SER A 67 15.78 -9.68 0.47
C SER A 67 14.56 -9.07 -0.21
N SER A 68 13.92 -8.10 0.45
CA SER A 68 12.84 -7.33 -0.16
C SER A 68 12.89 -5.88 0.28
N VAL A 69 12.53 -5.01 -0.66
CA VAL A 69 12.30 -3.58 -0.42
C VAL A 69 10.92 -3.28 -0.96
N GLY A 70 10.16 -2.47 -0.25
CA GLY A 70 8.85 -2.08 -0.71
C GLY A 70 8.43 -0.72 -0.22
N VAL A 71 7.53 -0.12 -0.98
CA VAL A 71 7.02 1.23 -0.78
C VAL A 71 5.51 1.12 -0.60
N LEU A 72 5.01 1.70 0.49
CA LEU A 72 3.57 1.90 0.70
C LEU A 72 3.07 2.91 -0.33
N THR A 73 1.97 2.58 -1.00
CA THR A 73 1.44 3.37 -2.09
C THR A 73 -0.09 3.30 -2.09
N ASP A 74 -0.71 4.36 -2.57
CA ASP A 74 -2.13 4.44 -2.88
C ASP A 74 -2.45 3.92 -4.29
N LEU A 75 -1.44 3.54 -5.07
CA LEU A 75 -1.63 3.04 -6.43
C LEU A 75 -2.32 1.67 -6.43
N GLY A 76 -3.44 1.58 -7.15
CA GLY A 76 -4.06 0.31 -7.50
C GLY A 76 -3.20 -0.47 -8.50
N TYR A 77 -3.46 -1.77 -8.65
CA TYR A 77 -2.72 -2.61 -9.60
C TYR A 77 -2.75 -2.03 -11.03
N GLU A 78 -3.94 -1.60 -11.48
CA GLU A 78 -4.13 -1.01 -12.81
C GLU A 78 -3.40 0.33 -12.98
N ASP A 79 -3.34 1.14 -11.92
CA ASP A 79 -2.58 2.39 -11.95
C ASP A 79 -1.09 2.11 -12.16
N VAL A 80 -0.54 1.11 -11.47
CA VAL A 80 0.87 0.72 -11.63
C VAL A 80 1.14 0.22 -13.05
N VAL A 81 0.25 -0.61 -13.60
CA VAL A 81 0.38 -1.10 -14.99
C VAL A 81 0.36 0.08 -15.97
N ARG A 82 -0.58 1.02 -15.81
CA ARG A 82 -0.68 2.24 -16.63
C ARG A 82 0.58 3.10 -16.52
N PHE A 83 1.06 3.38 -15.30
CA PHE A 83 2.22 4.23 -15.08
C PHE A 83 3.51 3.61 -15.60
N ARG A 84 3.64 2.28 -15.56
CA ARG A 84 4.80 1.59 -16.13
C ARG A 84 4.89 1.74 -17.65
N SER A 85 3.76 1.83 -18.34
CA SER A 85 3.71 2.02 -19.81
C SER A 85 3.76 3.48 -20.25
N ASN A 86 3.63 4.43 -19.32
CA ASN A 86 3.62 5.85 -19.64
C ASN A 86 5.04 6.41 -19.79
N GLN A 87 5.14 7.54 -20.49
CA GLN A 87 6.39 8.27 -20.60
C GLN A 87 6.80 8.86 -19.24
N ASN A 88 8.10 9.08 -19.08
CA ASN A 88 8.63 9.80 -17.92
C ASN A 88 7.99 11.19 -17.84
N VAL A 89 7.74 11.64 -16.61
CA VAL A 89 7.26 13.01 -16.36
C VAL A 89 8.29 14.00 -16.90
N SER A 90 7.86 14.87 -17.80
CA SER A 90 8.68 15.91 -18.42
C SER A 90 8.53 17.26 -17.72
N VAL A 91 9.44 18.20 -18.03
CA VAL A 91 9.34 19.58 -17.54
C VAL A 91 8.04 20.24 -18.00
N ASN A 92 7.60 19.95 -19.23
CA ASN A 92 6.35 20.48 -19.77
C ASN A 92 5.13 19.98 -18.99
N ASP A 93 5.14 18.72 -18.53
CA ASP A 93 4.05 18.21 -17.69
C ASP A 93 3.95 18.98 -16.37
N VAL A 94 5.09 19.31 -15.77
CA VAL A 94 5.15 20.10 -14.52
C VAL A 94 4.63 21.52 -14.75
N ILE A 95 5.06 22.19 -15.82
CA ILE A 95 4.60 23.54 -16.18
C ILE A 95 3.08 23.53 -16.43
N ASN A 96 2.60 22.58 -17.24
CA ASN A 96 1.17 22.46 -17.56
C ASN A 96 0.31 22.27 -16.30
N ILE A 97 0.72 21.37 -15.39
CA ILE A 97 -0.01 21.16 -14.14
C ILE A 97 0.03 22.42 -13.26
N HIS A 98 1.18 23.10 -13.16
CA HIS A 98 1.30 24.35 -12.42
C HIS A 98 0.33 25.42 -12.94
N GLU A 99 0.30 25.64 -14.26
CA GLU A 99 -0.59 26.60 -14.90
C GLU A 99 -2.06 26.25 -14.67
N GLN A 100 -2.44 24.97 -14.81
CA GLN A 100 -3.79 24.50 -14.55
C GLN A 100 -4.22 24.71 -13.09
N LEU A 101 -3.33 24.45 -12.14
CA LEU A 101 -3.58 24.69 -10.71
C LEU A 101 -3.72 26.18 -10.40
N ALA A 102 -2.84 27.01 -10.95
CA ALA A 102 -2.87 28.47 -10.77
C ALA A 102 -4.17 29.09 -11.33
N GLN A 103 -4.68 28.54 -12.43
CA GLN A 103 -5.93 28.97 -13.07
C GLN A 103 -7.19 28.36 -12.44
N GLY A 104 -7.05 27.49 -11.42
CA GLY A 104 -8.18 26.85 -10.74
C GLY A 104 -8.93 25.83 -11.59
N LEU A 105 -8.30 25.30 -12.65
CA LEU A 105 -8.91 24.35 -13.59
C LEU A 105 -9.02 22.93 -13.02
N PHE A 106 -8.36 22.64 -11.91
CA PHE A 106 -8.61 21.44 -11.10
C PHE A 106 -9.87 21.62 -10.24
N GLN A 107 -11.03 21.77 -10.88
CA GLN A 107 -12.31 21.59 -10.21
C GLN A 107 -12.54 20.09 -10.03
N VAL A 108 -12.00 19.52 -8.96
CA VAL A 108 -12.49 18.22 -8.47
C VAL A 108 -13.93 18.43 -8.03
N PRO A 109 -14.94 17.82 -8.69
CA PRO A 109 -16.30 17.82 -8.17
C PRO A 109 -16.26 16.93 -6.93
N PHE A 110 -16.01 17.52 -5.77
CA PHE A 110 -16.14 16.81 -4.51
C PHE A 110 -17.64 16.68 -4.22
N GLU A 111 -18.28 15.70 -4.86
CA GLU A 111 -19.64 15.29 -4.50
C GLU A 111 -19.61 14.66 -3.11
N ARG A 112 -19.78 15.52 -2.11
CA ARG A 112 -19.97 15.14 -0.72
C ARG A 112 -21.30 14.40 -0.63
N ASN A 113 -21.28 13.07 -0.85
CA ASN A 113 -22.48 12.25 -0.76
C ASN A 113 -22.99 12.25 0.69
N LYS A 114 -23.93 13.16 1.00
CA LYS A 114 -24.54 13.33 2.34
C LYS A 114 -25.37 12.11 2.79
N LYS A 115 -25.47 11.04 2.00
CA LYS A 115 -26.42 9.93 2.25
C LYS A 115 -25.95 8.87 3.24
N THR A 116 -24.71 8.88 3.73
CA THR A 116 -24.30 8.00 4.83
C THR A 116 -23.90 8.81 6.06
N SER A 117 -24.87 9.58 6.60
CA SER A 117 -24.85 9.84 8.03
C SER A 117 -25.09 8.49 8.73
N VAL A 118 -24.01 7.74 8.97
CA VAL A 118 -24.04 6.68 9.96
C VAL A 118 -24.29 7.40 11.28
N LYS A 119 -25.56 7.49 11.68
CA LYS A 119 -25.92 7.83 13.05
C LYS A 119 -25.36 6.73 13.94
N ALA A 120 -24.11 6.88 14.38
CA ALA A 120 -23.59 6.07 15.46
C ALA A 120 -24.56 6.24 16.64
N PRO A 121 -25.18 5.18 17.16
CA PRO A 121 -26.00 5.31 18.35
C PRO A 121 -25.05 5.63 19.50
N ILE A 122 -25.01 6.91 19.89
CA ILE A 122 -24.41 7.31 21.16
C ILE A 122 -25.30 6.70 22.25
N LYS A 123 -24.96 5.49 22.69
CA LYS A 123 -25.51 4.92 23.93
C LYS A 123 -25.02 5.79 25.08
N ARG A 124 -25.84 6.77 25.49
CA ARG A 124 -25.65 7.48 26.76
C ARG A 124 -25.81 6.46 27.88
N THR A 125 -24.70 5.93 28.39
CA THR A 125 -24.70 5.23 29.67
C THR A 125 -24.89 6.26 30.77
N THR A 126 -26.08 6.37 31.33
CA THR A 126 -26.30 7.07 32.59
C THR A 126 -25.55 6.33 33.69
N LYS A 127 -24.36 6.81 34.03
CA LYS A 127 -23.62 6.38 35.22
C LYS A 127 -24.45 6.83 36.43
N LYS A 128 -25.25 5.92 37.00
CA LYS A 128 -25.88 6.14 38.32
C LYS A 128 -24.74 6.42 39.30
N ARG A 129 -24.68 7.63 39.83
CA ARG A 129 -23.91 7.95 41.04
C ARG A 129 -24.50 7.11 42.18
N GLY A 130 -23.77 6.09 42.61
CA GLY A 130 -24.04 5.40 43.86
C GLY A 130 -23.83 6.39 45.01
N LYS A 131 -24.77 6.36 45.96
CA LYS A 131 -24.62 6.91 47.30
C LYS A 131 -23.50 6.21 48.05
#